data_AF-M5E5X8-F1
#
_entry.id   AF-M5E5X8-F1
#
_cell.length_a   1.000
_cell.length_b   1.000
_cell.length_c   1.000
_cell.angle_alpha   90.00
_cell.angle_beta   90.00
_cell.angle_gamma   90.00
#
_symmetry.space_group_name_H-M   'P 1'
#
loop_
_entity.id
_entity.type
_entity.pdbx_description
1 polymer ?
#
loop_
_entity_poly.entity_id
_entity_poly.type
_entity_poly.pdbx_seq_one_letter_code
_entity_poly.pdbx_strand_id
1 'polypeptide(L)'
;MVVSATFPPGSVAFLQGFVAGQLVLVTILLLLFRYFFIETKPATHAKRLAALRERTRLIQASLDARCPPMPSSHSTLRVPYEQGSQACLLDMLHRLDYELPAHAPETLTWLNVLLAQLCLHYRQSILQSDQEEPRKDADADTLPSMSSAEKAAAKHLLERALNAAVEGRTHDLLSGITVTDVDLGTGYPTLSNARIRPSNDPRCLRLEVDLEYKDLLCVGLDTQLHFRVRPWHLGSLAVAMCLRVERLAGTVAMEVGPCGTEQDPLEGLELRVCMYPDFVLDAHVSSVLGSKSKLHDVPKMEELLLSQLRLLIQRRFVWPEFWRMPLPRMEHDHA
;
A
#
# COMPACT_ATOMS: atom_id res chain seq x y z
N MET A 1 7.10 -13.45 100.33
CA MET A 1 6.32 -13.32 99.07
C MET A 1 7.28 -13.72 97.96
N VAL A 2 7.29 -14.96 97.45
CA VAL A 2 6.36 -15.51 96.42
C VAL A 2 6.06 -14.41 95.39
N VAL A 3 6.58 -14.47 94.16
CA VAL A 3 6.11 -15.36 93.10
C VAL A 3 7.26 -15.91 92.23
N SER A 4 7.29 -17.24 92.13
CA SER A 4 8.00 -18.01 91.10
C SER A 4 7.37 -17.78 89.73
N ALA A 5 8.18 -17.52 88.70
CA ALA A 5 7.80 -17.76 87.31
C ALA A 5 8.61 -18.95 86.78
N THR A 6 8.09 -20.15 87.02
CA THR A 6 8.58 -21.39 86.41
C THR A 6 8.21 -21.39 84.92
N PHE A 7 9.21 -21.25 84.03
CA PHE A 7 9.05 -21.62 82.62
C PHE A 7 9.32 -23.12 82.46
N PRO A 8 8.46 -23.88 81.76
CA PRO A 8 8.59 -25.33 81.62
C PRO A 8 9.80 -25.71 80.72
N PRO A 9 10.42 -26.89 80.91
CA PRO A 9 11.57 -27.37 80.13
C PRO A 9 11.27 -27.71 78.65
N GLY A 10 10.13 -27.27 78.10
CA GLY A 10 9.68 -27.55 76.72
C GLY A 10 9.73 -26.36 75.76
N SER A 11 9.89 -25.13 76.23
CA SER A 11 9.84 -23.93 75.36
C SER A 11 11.12 -23.73 74.54
N VAL A 12 12.28 -24.07 75.10
CA VAL A 12 13.59 -23.86 74.46
C VAL A 12 13.85 -24.90 73.37
N ALA A 13 13.46 -26.17 73.60
CA ALA A 13 13.57 -27.24 72.60
C ALA A 13 12.64 -26.99 71.39
N PHE A 14 11.44 -26.45 71.63
CA PHE A 14 10.51 -26.07 70.56
C PHE A 14 11.03 -24.86 69.74
N LEU A 15 11.53 -23.80 70.41
CA LEU A 15 12.14 -22.67 69.72
C LEU A 15 13.35 -23.09 68.89
N GLN A 16 14.20 -23.98 69.44
CA GLN A 16 15.38 -24.47 68.75
C GLN A 16 15.03 -25.31 67.52
N GLY A 17 14.00 -26.18 67.61
CA GLY A 17 13.49 -26.92 66.47
C GLY A 17 12.85 -26.02 65.40
N PHE A 18 12.11 -24.99 65.82
CA PHE A 18 11.49 -24.02 64.91
C PHE A 18 12.55 -23.18 64.17
N VAL A 19 13.55 -22.66 64.89
CA VAL A 19 14.64 -21.86 64.29
C VAL A 19 15.48 -22.72 63.33
N ALA A 20 15.78 -23.97 63.70
CA ALA A 20 16.47 -24.90 62.81
C ALA A 20 15.63 -25.21 61.55
N GLY A 21 14.32 -25.40 61.69
CA GLY A 21 13.41 -25.61 60.56
C GLY A 21 13.31 -24.39 59.64
N GLN A 22 13.23 -23.18 60.21
CA GLN A 22 13.22 -21.92 59.44
C GLN A 22 14.55 -21.71 58.69
N LEU A 23 15.69 -22.05 59.30
CA LEU A 23 16.98 -21.98 58.62
C LEU A 23 17.05 -22.94 57.44
N VAL A 24 16.59 -24.18 57.58
CA VAL A 24 16.54 -25.15 56.48
C VAL A 24 15.63 -24.66 55.36
N LEU A 25 14.44 -24.12 55.71
CA LEU A 25 13.50 -23.58 54.74
C LEU A 25 14.10 -22.40 53.96
N VAL A 26 14.73 -21.44 54.66
CA VAL A 26 15.41 -20.30 54.03
C VAL A 26 16.56 -20.75 53.15
N THR A 27 17.32 -21.77 53.57
CA THR A 27 18.42 -22.33 52.78
C THR A 27 17.90 -22.99 51.50
N ILE A 28 16.82 -23.76 51.59
CA ILE A 28 16.14 -24.35 50.41
C ILE A 28 15.59 -23.24 49.51
N LEU A 29 14.96 -22.21 50.08
CA LEU A 29 14.42 -21.08 49.33
C LEU A 29 15.53 -20.32 48.59
N LEU A 30 16.69 -20.09 49.22
CA LEU A 30 17.84 -19.45 48.59
C LEU A 30 18.47 -20.32 47.49
N LEU A 31 18.54 -21.64 47.68
CA LEU A 31 18.97 -22.57 46.65
C LEU A 31 18.02 -22.58 45.45
N LEU A 32 16.71 -22.57 45.73
CA LEU A 32 15.67 -22.57 44.70
C LEU A 32 15.63 -21.22 43.97
N PHE A 33 15.80 -20.10 44.68
CA PHE A 33 15.96 -18.78 44.10
C PHE A 33 17.20 -18.71 43.20
N ARG A 34 18.34 -19.23 43.67
CA ARG A 34 19.56 -19.32 42.85
C ARG A 34 19.34 -20.20 41.60
N TYR A 35 18.65 -21.32 41.74
CA TYR A 35 18.37 -22.22 40.61
C TYR A 35 17.40 -21.58 39.60
N PHE A 36 16.33 -20.91 40.07
CA PHE A 36 15.28 -20.36 39.21
C PHE A 36 15.65 -19.02 38.58
N PHE A 37 16.38 -18.15 39.29
CA PHE A 37 16.72 -16.80 38.80
C PHE A 37 18.12 -16.69 38.16
N ILE A 38 19.09 -17.57 38.48
CA ILE A 38 20.49 -17.42 38.02
C ILE A 38 20.87 -18.48 36.95
N GLU A 39 20.06 -19.52 36.74
CA GLU A 39 20.41 -20.63 35.83
C GLU A 39 19.68 -20.63 34.48
N THR A 40 18.99 -19.55 34.09
CA THR A 40 18.66 -19.29 32.67
C THR A 40 19.79 -18.47 32.05
N LYS A 41 20.95 -19.10 31.88
CA LYS A 41 22.20 -18.43 31.48
C LYS A 41 22.12 -17.93 30.02
N PRO A 42 22.26 -16.61 29.75
CA PRO A 42 22.49 -16.09 28.38
C PRO A 42 23.80 -16.62 27.74
N ALA A 43 24.68 -17.25 28.53
CA ALA A 43 25.94 -17.82 28.07
C ALA A 43 25.81 -19.03 27.13
N THR A 44 24.74 -19.84 27.22
CA THR A 44 24.51 -20.95 26.28
C THR A 44 24.09 -20.43 24.90
N HIS A 45 23.24 -19.39 24.87
CA HIS A 45 22.84 -18.73 23.63
C HIS A 45 24.01 -17.99 22.97
N ALA A 46 24.82 -17.27 23.76
CA ALA A 46 26.01 -16.59 23.26
C ALA A 46 27.03 -17.57 22.66
N LYS A 47 27.26 -18.72 23.31
CA LYS A 47 28.11 -19.79 22.78
C LYS A 47 27.54 -20.40 21.51
N ARG A 48 26.23 -20.63 21.45
CA ARG A 48 25.54 -21.13 20.25
C ARG A 48 25.66 -20.15 19.08
N LEU A 49 25.50 -18.86 19.35
CA LEU A 49 25.64 -17.81 18.33
C LEU A 49 27.09 -17.66 17.85
N ALA A 50 28.07 -17.77 18.76
CA ALA A 50 29.49 -17.79 18.40
C ALA A 50 29.82 -19.00 17.51
N ALA A 51 29.37 -20.19 17.89
CA ALA A 51 29.56 -21.41 17.11
C ALA A 51 28.86 -21.34 15.74
N LEU A 52 27.67 -20.72 15.66
CA LEU A 52 27.00 -20.47 14.38
C LEU A 52 27.80 -19.50 13.51
N ARG A 53 28.29 -18.38 14.05
CA ARG A 53 29.12 -17.42 13.30
C ARG A 53 30.38 -18.06 12.74
N GLU A 54 31.04 -18.91 13.53
CA GLU A 54 32.22 -19.65 13.07
C GLU A 54 31.87 -20.62 11.94
N ARG A 55 30.78 -21.39 12.08
CA ARG A 55 30.30 -22.28 11.01
C ARG A 55 29.96 -21.52 9.74
N THR A 56 29.26 -20.40 9.84
CA THR A 56 28.92 -19.55 8.68
C THR A 56 30.18 -19.03 8.01
N ARG A 57 31.20 -18.59 8.77
CA ARG A 57 32.48 -18.14 8.21
C ARG A 57 33.21 -19.25 7.47
N LEU A 58 33.24 -20.46 8.02
CA LEU A 58 33.87 -21.62 7.37
C LEU A 58 33.13 -22.02 6.09
N ILE A 59 31.80 -21.98 6.10
CA ILE A 59 30.98 -22.23 4.90
C ILE A 59 31.28 -21.17 3.84
N GLN A 60 31.34 -19.89 4.22
CA GLN A 60 31.65 -18.80 3.30
C GLN A 60 33.05 -18.96 2.68
N ALA A 61 34.05 -19.27 3.50
CA ALA A 61 35.41 -19.53 3.02
C ALA A 61 35.49 -20.75 2.09
N SER A 62 34.71 -21.81 2.38
CA SER A 62 34.58 -22.98 1.50
C SER A 62 33.87 -22.63 0.18
N LEU A 63 32.86 -21.77 0.20
CA LEU A 63 32.19 -21.29 -1.02
C LEU A 63 33.13 -20.45 -1.87
N ASP A 64 33.85 -19.50 -1.26
CA ASP A 64 34.84 -18.66 -1.96
C ASP A 64 35.99 -19.50 -2.54
N ALA A 65 36.39 -20.60 -1.87
CA ALA A 65 37.42 -21.51 -2.38
C ALA A 65 36.92 -22.46 -3.49
N ARG A 66 35.64 -22.86 -3.46
CA ARG A 66 35.01 -23.76 -4.46
C ARG A 66 34.51 -23.03 -5.69
N CYS A 67 34.25 -21.74 -5.58
CA CYS A 67 33.93 -20.84 -6.67
C CYS A 67 35.15 -19.97 -6.98
N PRO A 68 36.21 -20.52 -7.63
CA PRO A 68 37.36 -19.71 -8.00
C PRO A 68 36.93 -18.59 -8.96
N PRO A 69 37.50 -17.38 -8.85
CA PRO A 69 37.25 -16.31 -9.80
C PRO A 69 37.64 -16.81 -11.19
N MET A 70 36.67 -16.87 -12.10
CA MET A 70 36.92 -17.33 -13.47
C MET A 70 37.85 -16.33 -14.17
N PRO A 71 38.99 -16.76 -14.76
CA PRO A 71 39.85 -15.88 -15.52
C PRO A 71 39.27 -15.75 -16.93
N SER A 72 38.36 -14.80 -17.12
CA SER A 72 37.91 -14.38 -18.45
C SER A 72 38.01 -12.87 -18.58
N SER A 73 38.49 -12.47 -19.75
CA SER A 73 38.88 -11.14 -20.21
C SER A 73 37.76 -10.09 -20.23
N HIS A 74 36.59 -10.37 -19.65
CA HIS A 74 35.49 -9.43 -19.49
C HIS A 74 35.00 -9.47 -18.04
N SER A 75 35.64 -8.63 -17.22
CA SER A 75 35.11 -8.00 -16.01
C SER A 75 33.75 -8.50 -15.50
N THR A 76 33.75 -9.54 -14.65
CA THR A 76 32.75 -9.68 -13.59
C THR A 76 33.47 -9.70 -12.25
N LEU A 77 33.87 -8.52 -11.80
CA LEU A 77 34.07 -8.27 -10.38
C LEU A 77 32.82 -8.75 -9.65
N ARG A 78 33.01 -9.44 -8.53
CA ARG A 78 31.99 -9.64 -7.49
C ARG A 78 31.20 -8.32 -7.40
N VAL A 79 29.86 -8.36 -7.55
CA VAL A 79 29.02 -7.15 -7.57
C VAL A 79 29.53 -6.23 -6.47
N PRO A 80 30.02 -5.02 -6.80
CA PRO A 80 30.80 -4.25 -5.87
C PRO A 80 29.84 -3.55 -4.90
N TYR A 81 29.20 -4.34 -4.02
CA TYR A 81 28.45 -3.83 -2.88
C TYR A 81 29.32 -2.89 -2.01
N GLU A 82 30.65 -3.07 -2.08
CA GLU A 82 31.67 -2.23 -1.44
C GLU A 82 31.89 -0.87 -2.14
N GLN A 83 31.58 -0.71 -3.44
CA GLN A 83 31.83 0.53 -4.21
C GLN A 83 30.62 1.46 -4.28
N GLY A 84 29.57 1.19 -3.50
CA GLY A 84 28.35 1.97 -3.47
C GLY A 84 27.28 1.50 -4.45
N SER A 85 26.02 1.84 -4.16
CA SER A 85 24.83 1.39 -4.89
C SER A 85 24.80 1.85 -6.36
N GLN A 86 25.39 2.99 -6.68
CA GLN A 86 25.49 3.49 -8.05
C GLN A 86 26.39 2.61 -8.94
N ALA A 87 27.54 2.16 -8.43
CA ALA A 87 28.45 1.27 -9.17
C ALA A 87 27.80 -0.11 -9.40
N CYS A 88 27.08 -0.62 -8.40
CA CYS A 88 26.29 -1.84 -8.52
C CYS A 88 25.20 -1.71 -9.60
N LEU A 89 24.55 -0.56 -9.69
CA LEU A 89 23.49 -0.31 -10.66
C LEU A 89 24.04 -0.22 -12.09
N LEU A 90 25.21 0.41 -12.29
CA LEU A 90 25.89 0.42 -13.58
C LEU A 90 26.38 -0.97 -14.01
N ASP A 91 26.91 -1.77 -13.07
CA ASP A 91 27.26 -3.18 -13.32
C ASP A 91 26.01 -4.00 -13.71
N MET A 92 24.88 -3.78 -13.04
CA MET A 92 23.60 -4.42 -13.40
C MET A 92 23.19 -4.08 -14.84
N LEU A 93 23.20 -2.79 -15.21
CA LEU A 93 22.84 -2.35 -16.55
C LEU A 93 23.78 -2.93 -17.61
N HIS A 94 25.09 -2.96 -17.33
CA HIS A 94 26.09 -3.56 -18.21
C HIS A 94 25.84 -5.06 -18.42
N ARG A 95 25.53 -5.80 -17.35
CA ARG A 95 25.20 -7.24 -17.44
C ARG A 95 23.89 -7.52 -18.17
N LEU A 96 22.98 -6.55 -18.17
CA LEU A 96 21.72 -6.62 -18.92
C LEU A 96 21.88 -6.10 -20.35
N ASP A 97 23.11 -5.76 -20.78
CA ASP A 97 23.41 -5.14 -22.07
C ASP A 97 22.53 -3.90 -22.36
N TYR A 98 22.15 -3.18 -21.31
CA TYR A 98 21.21 -2.05 -21.39
C TYR A 98 21.93 -0.71 -21.33
N GLU A 99 22.10 -0.07 -22.49
CA GLU A 99 22.67 1.27 -22.59
C GLU A 99 21.59 2.36 -22.52
N LEU A 100 21.50 3.05 -21.38
CA LEU A 100 20.48 4.11 -21.12
C LEU A 100 20.24 5.10 -22.27
N PRO A 101 21.27 5.69 -22.91
CA PRO A 101 21.05 6.70 -23.95
C PRO A 101 20.74 6.09 -25.34
N ALA A 102 21.06 4.81 -25.57
CA ALA A 102 21.01 4.17 -26.88
C ALA A 102 19.86 3.15 -27.02
N HIS A 103 19.24 2.74 -25.91
CA HIS A 103 18.20 1.73 -25.95
C HIS A 103 16.91 2.28 -26.57
N ALA A 104 16.43 1.60 -27.60
CA ALA A 104 15.15 1.92 -28.22
C ALA A 104 14.00 1.64 -27.24
N PRO A 105 12.89 2.38 -27.33
CA PRO A 105 11.75 2.11 -26.47
C PRO A 105 11.15 0.74 -26.73
N GLU A 106 10.81 0.04 -25.66
CA GLU A 106 10.31 -1.33 -25.71
C GLU A 106 8.79 -1.39 -25.86
N THR A 107 8.33 -2.43 -26.55
CA THR A 107 6.90 -2.73 -26.68
C THR A 107 6.44 -3.65 -25.55
N LEU A 108 5.43 -3.23 -24.79
CA LEU A 108 4.88 -3.98 -23.65
C LEU A 108 3.65 -4.81 -24.05
N THR A 109 3.69 -5.47 -25.21
CA THR A 109 2.52 -6.19 -25.76
C THR A 109 2.02 -7.31 -24.87
N TRP A 110 2.94 -8.10 -24.30
CA TRP A 110 2.60 -9.19 -23.37
C TRP A 110 1.94 -8.65 -22.10
N LEU A 111 2.41 -7.52 -21.58
CA LEU A 111 1.86 -6.88 -20.39
C LEU A 111 0.46 -6.31 -20.68
N ASN A 112 0.25 -5.74 -21.87
CA ASN A 112 -1.06 -5.30 -22.31
C ASN A 112 -2.08 -6.44 -22.35
N VAL A 113 -1.67 -7.64 -22.80
CA VAL A 113 -2.54 -8.82 -22.78
C VAL A 113 -2.90 -9.23 -21.36
N LEU A 114 -1.93 -9.26 -20.44
CA LEU A 114 -2.19 -9.58 -19.03
C LEU A 114 -3.07 -8.53 -18.35
N LEU A 115 -2.84 -7.25 -18.63
CA LEU A 115 -3.62 -6.16 -18.08
C LEU A 115 -5.06 -6.18 -18.64
N ALA A 116 -5.22 -6.45 -19.93
CA ALA A 116 -6.54 -6.67 -20.53
C ALA A 116 -7.25 -7.88 -19.91
N GLN A 117 -6.54 -8.99 -19.68
CA GLN A 117 -7.06 -10.16 -18.99
C GLN A 117 -7.50 -9.81 -17.56
N LEU A 118 -6.71 -9.04 -16.81
CA LEU A 118 -7.07 -8.60 -15.47
C LEU A 118 -8.34 -7.74 -15.47
N CYS A 119 -8.39 -6.73 -16.35
CA CYS A 119 -9.57 -5.88 -16.52
C CYS A 119 -10.82 -6.69 -16.90
N LEU A 120 -10.68 -7.69 -17.77
CA LEU A 120 -11.77 -8.58 -18.15
C LEU A 120 -12.30 -9.37 -16.96
N HIS A 121 -11.43 -9.94 -16.11
CA HIS A 121 -11.88 -10.66 -14.92
C HIS A 121 -12.58 -9.74 -13.92
N TYR A 122 -12.07 -8.52 -13.69
CA TYR A 122 -12.77 -7.54 -12.84
C TYR A 122 -14.15 -7.16 -13.40
N ARG A 123 -14.25 -6.94 -14.72
CA ARG A 123 -15.54 -6.67 -15.38
C ARG A 123 -16.50 -7.85 -15.27
N GLN A 124 -16.02 -9.07 -15.48
CA GLN A 124 -16.82 -10.28 -15.34
C GLN A 124 -17.31 -10.46 -13.91
N SER A 125 -16.46 -10.19 -12.91
CA SER A 125 -16.83 -10.28 -11.51
C SER A 125 -17.94 -9.27 -11.15
N ILE A 126 -17.83 -8.06 -11.70
CA ILE A 126 -18.86 -7.02 -11.60
C ILE A 126 -20.17 -7.45 -12.30
N LEU A 127 -20.10 -8.01 -13.52
CA LEU A 127 -21.29 -8.39 -14.32
C LEU A 127 -21.97 -9.68 -13.86
N GLN A 128 -21.22 -10.71 -13.44
CA GLN A 128 -21.76 -11.98 -12.95
C GLN A 128 -22.62 -11.76 -11.70
N SER A 129 -22.29 -10.73 -10.93
CA SER A 129 -23.04 -10.34 -9.75
C SER A 129 -24.37 -9.62 -10.04
N ASP A 130 -24.66 -9.26 -11.29
CA ASP A 130 -26.02 -8.87 -11.72
C ASP A 130 -26.90 -10.08 -12.10
N GLN A 131 -26.30 -11.26 -12.34
CA GLN A 131 -27.02 -12.48 -12.69
C GLN A 131 -27.37 -13.37 -11.50
N GLU A 132 -26.76 -13.15 -10.32
CA GLU A 132 -27.30 -13.70 -9.08
C GLU A 132 -28.69 -13.06 -8.87
N GLU A 133 -29.74 -13.91 -8.95
CA GLU A 133 -31.13 -13.48 -8.93
C GLU A 133 -31.37 -12.39 -7.88
N PRO A 134 -32.21 -11.38 -8.16
CA PRO A 134 -32.69 -10.50 -7.11
C PRO A 134 -33.29 -11.40 -6.04
N ARG A 135 -32.61 -11.45 -4.88
CA ARG A 135 -33.15 -12.08 -3.68
C ARG A 135 -34.59 -11.58 -3.61
N LYS A 136 -35.58 -12.47 -3.60
CA LYS A 136 -37.02 -12.10 -3.61
C LYS A 136 -37.44 -11.19 -2.44
N ASP A 137 -36.50 -10.91 -1.53
CA ASP A 137 -36.60 -10.02 -0.39
C ASP A 137 -35.84 -8.68 -0.59
N ALA A 138 -35.31 -8.39 -1.77
CA ALA A 138 -34.67 -7.11 -2.07
C ALA A 138 -35.77 -6.05 -2.25
N ASP A 139 -35.99 -5.25 -1.21
CA ASP A 139 -36.87 -4.09 -1.23
C ASP A 139 -36.60 -3.23 -2.48
N ALA A 140 -37.68 -2.70 -3.07
CA ALA A 140 -37.64 -1.85 -4.28
C ALA A 140 -36.77 -0.57 -4.15
N ASP A 141 -36.23 -0.32 -2.95
CA ASP A 141 -35.39 0.82 -2.59
C ASP A 141 -33.88 0.56 -2.75
N THR A 142 -33.47 -0.64 -3.18
CA THR A 142 -32.04 -0.99 -3.32
C THR A 142 -31.45 -0.42 -4.63
N LEU A 143 -30.46 0.47 -4.53
CA LEU A 143 -29.79 1.08 -5.70
C LEU A 143 -29.04 0.04 -6.56
N PRO A 144 -29.01 0.18 -7.90
CA PRO A 144 -28.37 -0.80 -8.79
C PRO A 144 -26.86 -0.93 -8.54
N SER A 145 -26.21 0.12 -8.03
CA SER A 145 -24.81 0.09 -7.62
C SER A 145 -24.51 -0.69 -6.32
N MET A 146 -25.53 -1.17 -5.60
CA MET A 146 -25.41 -1.96 -4.36
C MET A 146 -25.82 -3.42 -4.55
N SER A 147 -26.07 -3.88 -5.79
CA SER A 147 -26.53 -5.24 -6.07
C SER A 147 -25.53 -6.33 -5.62
N SER A 148 -24.26 -5.99 -5.46
CA SER A 148 -23.17 -6.94 -5.22
C SER A 148 -22.09 -6.38 -4.30
N ALA A 149 -21.39 -7.25 -3.57
CA ALA A 149 -20.29 -6.85 -2.69
C ALA A 149 -19.14 -6.15 -3.43
N GLU A 150 -18.83 -6.56 -4.66
CA GLU A 150 -17.74 -5.97 -5.44
C GLU A 150 -18.16 -4.68 -6.15
N LYS A 151 -19.38 -4.63 -6.68
CA LYS A 151 -19.98 -3.37 -7.15
C LYS A 151 -20.12 -2.36 -6.02
N ALA A 152 -20.51 -2.83 -4.83
CA ALA A 152 -20.57 -2.03 -3.62
C ALA A 152 -19.19 -1.51 -3.22
N ALA A 153 -18.15 -2.34 -3.32
CA ALA A 153 -16.78 -1.92 -3.07
C ALA A 153 -16.32 -0.86 -4.10
N ALA A 154 -16.56 -1.08 -5.39
CA ALA A 154 -16.23 -0.12 -6.46
C ALA A 154 -17.00 1.20 -6.27
N LYS A 155 -18.29 1.12 -5.97
CA LYS A 155 -19.14 2.26 -5.61
C LYS A 155 -18.55 3.01 -4.42
N HIS A 156 -18.27 2.34 -3.30
CA HIS A 156 -17.77 3.01 -2.11
C HIS A 156 -16.40 3.64 -2.33
N LEU A 157 -15.54 3.02 -3.15
CA LEU A 157 -14.26 3.62 -3.54
C LEU A 157 -14.47 4.89 -4.36
N LEU A 158 -15.38 4.85 -5.33
CA LEU A 158 -15.68 5.99 -6.19
C LEU A 158 -16.39 7.11 -5.43
N GLU A 159 -17.35 6.78 -4.58
CA GLU A 159 -18.01 7.72 -3.66
C GLU A 159 -17.00 8.38 -2.73
N ARG A 160 -16.08 7.61 -2.14
CA ARG A 160 -15.02 8.17 -1.28
C ARG A 160 -14.11 9.11 -2.07
N ALA A 161 -13.69 8.71 -3.27
CA ALA A 161 -12.85 9.54 -4.12
C ALA A 161 -13.55 10.84 -4.51
N LEU A 162 -14.80 10.76 -4.99
CA LEU A 162 -15.57 11.92 -5.41
C LEU A 162 -15.90 12.85 -4.23
N ASN A 163 -16.33 12.30 -3.09
CA ASN A 163 -16.61 13.10 -1.90
C ASN A 163 -15.33 13.79 -1.37
N ALA A 164 -14.18 13.10 -1.37
CA ALA A 164 -12.90 13.70 -1.02
C ALA A 164 -12.48 14.81 -2.02
N ALA A 165 -12.84 14.69 -3.30
CA ALA A 165 -12.60 15.73 -4.30
C ALA A 165 -13.44 17.00 -4.01
N VAL A 166 -14.67 16.82 -3.53
CA VAL A 166 -15.68 17.88 -3.37
C VAL A 166 -15.57 18.60 -2.02
N GLU A 167 -15.01 17.95 -0.99
CA GLU A 167 -14.92 18.43 0.39
C GLU A 167 -14.18 19.77 0.54
N GLY A 168 -13.26 20.11 -0.37
CA GLY A 168 -12.43 21.32 -0.24
C GLY A 168 -13.01 22.63 -0.79
N ARG A 169 -13.98 22.59 -1.72
CA ARG A 169 -14.46 23.81 -2.42
C ARG A 169 -15.96 23.91 -2.66
N THR A 170 -16.69 22.81 -2.52
CA THR A 170 -18.10 22.74 -2.95
C THR A 170 -19.07 22.38 -1.85
N HIS A 171 -18.61 22.31 -0.60
CA HIS A 171 -19.42 21.98 0.56
C HIS A 171 -20.60 22.95 0.78
N ASP A 172 -20.57 24.15 0.20
CA ASP A 172 -21.68 25.10 0.28
C ASP A 172 -22.78 24.88 -0.77
N LEU A 173 -22.47 24.16 -1.86
CA LEU A 173 -23.36 23.99 -3.02
C LEU A 173 -23.80 22.53 -3.22
N LEU A 174 -22.93 21.56 -2.96
CA LEU A 174 -23.18 20.14 -3.16
C LEU A 174 -23.29 19.42 -1.82
N SER A 175 -24.30 18.56 -1.69
CA SER A 175 -24.32 17.49 -0.70
C SER A 175 -23.33 16.39 -1.08
N GLY A 176 -23.22 15.38 -0.21
CA GLY A 176 -22.52 14.13 -0.56
C GLY A 176 -23.01 13.57 -1.89
N ILE A 177 -22.05 13.08 -2.68
CA ILE A 177 -22.24 12.44 -3.97
C ILE A 177 -22.43 10.95 -3.74
N THR A 178 -23.54 10.41 -4.25
CA THR A 178 -23.81 8.98 -4.29
C THR A 178 -23.66 8.47 -5.72
N VAL A 179 -23.10 7.27 -5.87
CA VAL A 179 -22.94 6.66 -7.20
C VAL A 179 -24.16 5.79 -7.46
N THR A 180 -24.92 6.09 -8.51
CA THR A 180 -26.14 5.35 -8.87
C THR A 180 -25.81 4.13 -9.72
N ASP A 181 -24.95 4.30 -10.72
CA ASP A 181 -24.57 3.25 -11.66
C ASP A 181 -23.14 3.44 -12.17
N VAL A 182 -22.47 2.35 -12.55
CA VAL A 182 -21.09 2.36 -13.06
C VAL A 182 -20.98 1.41 -14.23
N ASP A 183 -20.74 1.97 -15.42
CA ASP A 183 -20.41 1.24 -16.63
C ASP A 183 -18.93 1.41 -16.96
N LEU A 184 -18.17 0.30 -16.87
CA LEU A 184 -16.72 0.24 -17.07
C LEU A 184 -16.29 0.17 -18.54
N GLY A 185 -17.22 0.17 -19.49
CA GLY A 185 -16.92 0.10 -20.92
C GLY A 185 -16.34 -1.25 -21.38
N THR A 186 -15.79 -1.27 -22.60
CA THR A 186 -15.29 -2.49 -23.27
C THR A 186 -13.81 -2.45 -23.68
N GLY A 187 -13.22 -1.27 -23.74
CA GLY A 187 -11.82 -1.04 -24.08
C GLY A 187 -10.85 -1.45 -22.97
N TYR A 188 -9.56 -1.48 -23.27
CA TYR A 188 -8.52 -1.86 -22.32
C TYR A 188 -7.40 -0.83 -22.31
N PRO A 189 -6.74 -0.59 -21.17
CA PRO A 189 -5.57 0.27 -21.13
C PRO A 189 -4.43 -0.34 -21.94
N THR A 190 -3.72 0.50 -22.68
CA THR A 190 -2.54 0.12 -23.45
C THR A 190 -1.32 0.83 -22.90
N LEU A 191 -0.26 0.06 -22.68
CA LEU A 191 1.06 0.55 -22.30
C LEU A 191 1.98 0.48 -23.52
N SER A 192 2.71 1.56 -23.76
CA SER A 192 3.62 1.68 -24.89
C SER A 192 4.87 2.46 -24.49
N ASN A 193 5.90 2.40 -25.35
CA ASN A 193 7.08 3.26 -25.24
C ASN A 193 7.79 3.15 -23.88
N ALA A 194 8.03 1.91 -23.41
CA ALA A 194 8.71 1.70 -22.14
C ALA A 194 10.20 2.06 -22.28
N ARG A 195 10.70 2.93 -21.41
CA ARG A 195 12.10 3.34 -21.40
C ARG A 195 12.63 3.48 -19.98
N ILE A 196 13.85 3.02 -19.77
CA ILE A 196 14.53 3.16 -18.48
C ILE A 196 15.34 4.46 -18.51
N ARG A 197 15.14 5.30 -17.50
CA ARG A 197 15.81 6.57 -17.28
C ARG A 197 16.45 6.59 -15.89
N PRO A 198 17.53 7.35 -15.69
CA PRO A 198 18.08 7.53 -14.36
C PRO A 198 17.09 8.34 -13.50
N SER A 199 16.86 7.92 -12.25
CA SER A 199 16.06 8.72 -11.30
C SER A 199 16.90 9.89 -10.74
N ASN A 200 16.24 10.81 -10.04
CA ASN A 200 16.91 11.84 -9.24
C ASN A 200 17.77 11.21 -8.12
N ASP A 201 17.33 10.06 -7.60
CA ASP A 201 18.11 9.27 -6.66
C ASP A 201 19.15 8.45 -7.45
N PRO A 202 20.46 8.62 -7.24
CA PRO A 202 21.52 7.90 -7.98
C PRO A 202 21.53 6.37 -7.71
N ARG A 203 20.67 5.92 -6.81
CA ARG A 203 20.50 4.54 -6.36
C ARG A 203 19.32 3.84 -7.02
N CYS A 204 18.51 4.58 -7.77
CA CYS A 204 17.26 4.09 -8.35
C CYS A 204 17.22 4.33 -9.86
N LEU A 205 16.54 3.43 -10.56
CA LEU A 205 16.15 3.62 -11.96
C LEU A 205 14.66 3.96 -12.02
N ARG A 206 14.31 4.82 -12.99
CA ARG A 206 12.95 5.17 -13.32
C ARG A 206 12.56 4.49 -14.62
N LEU A 207 11.48 3.72 -14.60
CA LEU A 207 10.81 3.24 -15.80
C LEU A 207 9.75 4.28 -16.19
N GLU A 208 9.87 4.87 -17.37
CA GLU A 208 8.83 5.71 -17.97
C GLU A 208 8.04 4.87 -18.99
N VAL A 209 6.72 4.88 -18.89
CA VAL A 209 5.81 4.14 -19.78
C VAL A 209 4.64 5.04 -20.18
N ASP A 210 4.30 5.06 -21.45
CA ASP A 210 3.16 5.82 -21.94
C ASP A 210 1.89 4.96 -21.78
N LEU A 211 0.94 5.42 -20.96
CA LEU A 211 -0.36 4.79 -20.72
C LEU A 211 -1.43 5.50 -21.56
N GLU A 212 -2.20 4.74 -22.33
CA GLU A 212 -3.37 5.24 -23.06
C GLU A 212 -4.58 4.33 -22.84
N TYR A 213 -5.67 4.93 -22.34
CA TYR A 213 -6.99 4.34 -22.20
C TYR A 213 -7.97 5.15 -23.06
N LYS A 214 -8.62 4.48 -24.02
CA LYS A 214 -9.62 5.04 -24.93
C LYS A 214 -10.85 4.17 -24.87
N ASP A 215 -11.84 4.61 -24.10
CA ASP A 215 -13.10 3.89 -23.90
C ASP A 215 -14.15 4.82 -23.30
N LEU A 216 -15.42 4.44 -23.40
CA LEU A 216 -16.54 5.21 -22.87
C LEU A 216 -16.88 4.72 -21.45
N LEU A 217 -16.16 5.22 -20.45
CA LEU A 217 -16.48 4.95 -19.04
C LEU A 217 -17.62 5.88 -18.61
N CYS A 218 -18.76 5.33 -18.18
CA CYS A 218 -19.91 6.12 -17.72
C CYS A 218 -20.21 5.85 -16.24
N VAL A 219 -20.34 6.91 -15.46
CA VAL A 219 -20.66 6.85 -14.04
C VAL A 219 -21.89 7.71 -13.79
N GLY A 220 -22.97 7.07 -13.36
CA GLY A 220 -24.16 7.73 -12.85
C GLY A 220 -23.92 8.25 -11.43
N LEU A 221 -24.18 9.53 -11.22
CA LEU A 221 -24.04 10.22 -9.96
C LEU A 221 -25.39 10.80 -9.56
N ASP A 222 -25.74 10.67 -8.29
CA ASP A 222 -26.85 11.39 -7.69
C ASP A 222 -26.32 12.31 -6.59
N THR A 223 -26.74 13.56 -6.63
CA THR A 223 -26.22 14.63 -5.78
C THR A 223 -27.37 15.55 -5.41
N GLN A 224 -27.35 16.13 -4.21
CA GLN A 224 -28.31 17.17 -3.82
C GLN A 224 -27.63 18.52 -3.81
N LEU A 225 -28.21 19.45 -4.54
CA LEU A 225 -27.78 20.82 -4.62
C LEU A 225 -28.40 21.65 -3.51
N HIS A 226 -27.57 22.24 -2.65
CA HIS A 226 -28.02 23.21 -1.67
C HIS A 226 -27.92 24.63 -2.23
N PHE A 227 -29.06 25.30 -2.35
CA PHE A 227 -29.08 26.70 -2.76
C PHE A 227 -29.01 27.61 -1.53
N ARG A 228 -27.87 28.26 -1.37
CA ARG A 228 -27.67 29.32 -0.38
C ARG A 228 -27.53 30.66 -1.10
N VAL A 229 -28.63 31.40 -1.24
CA VAL A 229 -28.58 32.81 -1.69
C VAL A 229 -28.63 33.64 -0.43
N ARG A 230 -27.46 34.11 0.03
CA ARG A 230 -27.32 34.80 1.32
C ARG A 230 -28.35 35.94 1.43
N PRO A 231 -29.15 36.01 2.52
CA PRO A 231 -29.07 35.24 3.77
C PRO A 231 -30.03 34.04 3.89
N TRP A 232 -30.66 33.57 2.81
CA TRP A 232 -31.71 32.53 2.89
C TRP A 232 -31.24 31.17 2.35
N HIS A 233 -31.64 30.10 3.05
CA HIS A 233 -31.56 28.73 2.54
C HIS A 233 -32.77 28.51 1.62
N LEU A 234 -32.54 28.49 0.30
CA LEU A 234 -33.61 28.38 -0.70
C LEU A 234 -34.20 26.96 -0.77
N GLY A 235 -33.40 25.96 -0.42
CA GLY A 235 -33.78 24.54 -0.42
C GLY A 235 -32.68 23.65 -0.98
N SER A 236 -32.95 22.35 -1.02
CA SER A 236 -32.13 21.34 -1.69
C SER A 236 -32.83 20.81 -2.95
N LEU A 237 -32.07 20.54 -4.01
CA LEU A 237 -32.58 19.97 -5.27
C LEU A 237 -31.76 18.74 -5.64
N ALA A 238 -32.41 17.60 -5.79
CA ALA A 238 -31.77 16.41 -6.32
C ALA A 238 -31.41 16.61 -7.80
N VAL A 239 -30.16 16.33 -8.15
CA VAL A 239 -29.60 16.43 -9.50
C VAL A 239 -28.87 15.12 -9.80
N ALA A 240 -29.43 14.39 -10.76
CA ALA A 240 -28.77 13.27 -11.39
C ALA A 240 -27.75 13.80 -12.42
N MET A 241 -26.53 13.29 -12.37
CA MET A 241 -25.46 13.61 -13.30
C MET A 241 -24.88 12.33 -13.88
N CYS A 242 -24.34 12.41 -15.09
CA CYS A 242 -23.62 11.34 -15.74
C CYS A 242 -22.23 11.85 -16.09
N LEU A 243 -21.21 11.28 -15.44
CA LEU A 243 -19.81 11.51 -15.74
C LEU A 243 -19.35 10.49 -16.79
N ARG A 244 -18.91 10.98 -17.93
CA ARG A 244 -18.33 10.20 -19.02
C ARG A 244 -16.85 10.50 -19.14
N VAL A 245 -15.99 9.49 -19.10
CA VAL A 245 -14.56 9.61 -19.41
C VAL A 245 -14.33 8.88 -20.73
N GLU A 246 -13.85 9.59 -21.75
CA GLU A 246 -13.66 9.05 -23.12
C GLU A 246 -12.20 8.67 -23.37
N ARG A 247 -11.28 9.45 -22.80
CA ARG A 247 -9.84 9.24 -22.97
C ARG A 247 -9.07 9.65 -21.75
N LEU A 248 -8.16 8.78 -21.32
CA LEU A 248 -7.11 9.08 -20.35
C LEU A 248 -5.78 8.65 -20.97
N ALA A 249 -4.88 9.60 -21.18
CA ALA A 249 -3.53 9.32 -21.67
C ALA A 249 -2.50 10.07 -20.83
N GLY A 250 -1.35 9.45 -20.55
CA GLY A 250 -0.29 10.09 -19.78
C GLY A 250 0.94 9.21 -19.66
N THR A 251 2.07 9.83 -19.31
CA THR A 251 3.32 9.11 -19.07
C THR A 251 3.37 8.73 -17.59
N VAL A 252 3.44 7.43 -17.29
CA VAL A 252 3.60 6.88 -15.94
C VAL A 252 5.08 6.59 -15.69
N ALA A 253 5.60 7.11 -14.59
CA ALA A 253 6.91 6.81 -14.07
C ALA A 253 6.82 5.83 -12.89
N MET A 254 7.64 4.79 -12.91
CA MET A 254 7.75 3.79 -11.85
C MET A 254 9.19 3.73 -11.37
N GLU A 255 9.38 3.75 -10.07
CA GLU A 255 10.69 3.67 -9.42
C GLU A 255 10.64 2.63 -8.33
N VAL A 256 11.64 1.75 -8.27
CA VAL A 256 11.81 0.82 -7.15
C VAL A 256 13.05 1.27 -6.39
N GLY A 257 12.88 1.56 -5.10
CA GLY A 257 13.97 2.06 -4.27
C GLY A 257 13.80 1.70 -2.80
N PRO A 258 14.86 1.89 -2.00
CA PRO A 258 14.78 1.75 -0.56
C PRO A 258 13.87 2.85 0.00
N CYS A 259 12.94 2.48 0.87
CA CYS A 259 12.32 3.42 1.78
C CYS A 259 13.42 3.84 2.76
N GLY A 260 13.80 5.12 2.85
CA GLY A 260 14.78 5.58 3.85
C GLY A 260 15.84 6.56 3.34
N THR A 261 16.14 7.55 4.18
CA THR A 261 17.33 8.41 4.03
C THR A 261 18.61 7.60 4.24
N GLU A 262 19.74 8.06 3.69
CA GLU A 262 21.05 7.35 3.71
C GLU A 262 21.55 6.87 5.08
N GLN A 263 20.92 7.31 6.18
CA GLN A 263 21.35 7.04 7.55
C GLN A 263 20.72 5.79 8.19
N ASP A 264 19.61 5.25 7.67
CA ASP A 264 18.96 4.04 8.19
C ASP A 264 18.76 2.96 7.09
N PRO A 265 19.67 1.99 6.94
CA PRO A 265 19.64 0.98 5.88
C PRO A 265 18.63 -0.17 6.07
N LEU A 266 17.79 -0.11 7.12
CA LEU A 266 16.92 -1.21 7.57
C LEU A 266 15.49 -1.16 7.05
N GLU A 267 15.18 -0.19 6.18
CA GLU A 267 13.83 0.06 5.73
C GLU A 267 13.59 -0.55 4.34
N GLY A 268 12.51 -1.34 4.24
CA GLY A 268 12.21 -2.22 3.11
C GLY A 268 12.08 -1.53 1.75
N LEU A 269 11.98 -2.35 0.70
CA LEU A 269 11.81 -1.83 -0.65
C LEU A 269 10.40 -1.25 -0.81
N GLU A 270 10.30 -0.12 -1.50
CA GLU A 270 9.03 0.46 -1.94
C GLU A 270 9.00 0.63 -3.47
N LEU A 271 7.86 0.31 -4.06
CA LEU A 271 7.52 0.66 -5.43
C LEU A 271 6.80 2.01 -5.39
N ARG A 272 7.39 3.03 -6.03
CA ARG A 272 6.85 4.37 -6.18
C ARG A 272 6.34 4.53 -7.61
N VAL A 273 5.05 4.77 -7.77
CA VAL A 273 4.42 5.02 -9.07
C VAL A 273 3.88 6.45 -9.10
N CYS A 274 4.19 7.20 -10.15
CA CYS A 274 3.60 8.52 -10.39
C CYS A 274 3.34 8.72 -11.88
N MET A 275 2.56 9.74 -12.21
CA MET A 275 2.26 10.17 -13.56
C MET A 275 2.79 11.58 -13.78
N TYR A 276 3.23 11.88 -14.99
CA TYR A 276 3.64 13.22 -15.35
C TYR A 276 2.43 14.18 -15.45
N PRO A 277 2.63 15.48 -15.21
CA PRO A 277 1.54 16.46 -15.16
C PRO A 277 0.91 16.78 -16.53
N ASP A 278 1.54 16.35 -17.62
CA ASP A 278 1.10 16.50 -19.01
C ASP A 278 0.10 15.43 -19.47
N PHE A 279 -0.67 14.87 -18.53
CA PHE A 279 -1.73 13.92 -18.87
C PHE A 279 -2.92 14.60 -19.57
N VAL A 280 -3.51 13.87 -20.51
CA VAL A 280 -4.74 14.20 -21.22
C VAL A 280 -5.89 13.44 -20.57
N LEU A 281 -6.90 14.16 -20.10
CA LEU A 281 -8.14 13.60 -19.57
C LEU A 281 -9.30 14.28 -20.30
N ASP A 282 -9.91 13.54 -21.22
CA ASP A 282 -11.12 13.96 -21.92
C ASP A 282 -12.31 13.35 -21.18
N ALA A 283 -12.98 14.17 -20.38
CA ALA A 283 -14.16 13.78 -19.63
C ALA A 283 -15.26 14.85 -19.73
N HIS A 284 -16.49 14.39 -19.74
CA HIS A 284 -17.71 15.18 -19.91
C HIS A 284 -18.67 14.86 -18.78
N VAL A 285 -19.25 15.88 -18.15
CA VAL A 285 -20.31 15.71 -17.16
C VAL A 285 -21.59 16.24 -17.80
N SER A 286 -22.64 15.43 -17.82
CA SER A 286 -23.97 15.85 -18.26
C SER A 286 -24.97 15.67 -17.14
N SER A 287 -25.62 16.74 -16.74
CA SER A 287 -26.72 16.71 -15.78
C SER A 287 -28.05 16.37 -16.48
N VAL A 288 -28.84 15.50 -15.85
CA VAL A 288 -30.19 15.16 -16.30
C VAL A 288 -31.17 15.83 -15.35
N LEU A 289 -31.54 17.06 -15.68
CA LEU A 289 -32.53 17.81 -14.93
C LEU A 289 -33.88 17.77 -15.65
N GLY A 290 -34.93 17.40 -14.93
CA GLY A 290 -36.29 17.27 -15.47
C GLY A 290 -36.80 18.52 -16.19
N SER A 291 -37.76 18.34 -17.08
CA SER A 291 -38.22 19.27 -18.14
C SER A 291 -38.69 20.68 -17.73
N LYS A 292 -38.57 21.12 -16.48
CA LYS A 292 -39.17 22.38 -16.00
C LYS A 292 -38.26 23.37 -15.27
N SER A 293 -36.99 23.07 -15.02
CA SER A 293 -36.09 24.03 -14.35
C SER A 293 -34.88 24.36 -15.20
N LYS A 294 -34.95 25.46 -15.96
CA LYS A 294 -33.77 26.10 -16.56
C LYS A 294 -32.94 26.75 -15.44
N LEU A 295 -32.14 25.96 -14.73
CA LEU A 295 -31.17 26.48 -13.77
C LEU A 295 -29.92 26.97 -14.50
N HIS A 296 -29.53 28.22 -14.24
CA HIS A 296 -28.34 28.84 -14.84
C HIS A 296 -27.00 28.32 -14.28
N ASP A 297 -27.00 27.72 -13.08
CA ASP A 297 -25.75 27.32 -12.41
C ASP A 297 -25.33 25.87 -12.66
N VAL A 298 -26.15 25.10 -13.37
CA VAL A 298 -25.85 23.71 -13.76
C VAL A 298 -24.56 23.57 -14.59
N PRO A 299 -24.32 24.35 -15.67
CA PRO A 299 -23.08 24.21 -16.44
C PRO A 299 -21.82 24.54 -15.63
N LYS A 300 -21.89 25.49 -14.68
CA LYS A 300 -20.77 25.80 -13.79
C LYS A 300 -20.41 24.63 -12.88
N MET A 301 -21.38 23.80 -12.53
CA MET A 301 -21.14 22.61 -11.71
C MET A 301 -20.48 21.49 -12.48
N GLU A 302 -20.91 21.27 -13.73
CA GLU A 302 -20.29 20.28 -14.62
C GLU A 302 -18.80 20.61 -14.79
N GLU A 303 -18.48 21.89 -15.05
CA GLU A 303 -17.10 22.39 -15.11
C GLU A 303 -16.36 22.22 -13.78
N LEU A 304 -17.03 22.51 -12.66
CA LEU A 304 -16.41 22.38 -11.35
C LEU A 304 -16.07 20.92 -11.05
N LEU A 305 -17.01 19.99 -11.24
CA LEU A 305 -16.76 18.56 -11.02
C LEU A 305 -15.62 18.05 -11.89
N LEU A 306 -15.58 18.46 -13.16
CA LEU A 306 -14.49 18.12 -14.07
C LEU A 306 -13.14 18.67 -13.57
N SER A 307 -13.12 19.92 -13.09
CA SER A 307 -11.93 20.53 -12.51
C SER A 307 -11.46 19.80 -11.24
N GLN A 308 -12.38 19.37 -10.38
CA GLN A 308 -12.05 18.61 -9.16
C GLN A 308 -11.56 17.21 -9.49
N LEU A 309 -12.15 16.53 -10.47
CA LEU A 309 -11.68 15.23 -10.93
C LEU A 309 -10.23 15.31 -11.41
N ARG A 310 -9.92 16.33 -12.24
CA ARG A 310 -8.55 16.58 -12.71
C ARG A 310 -7.59 16.85 -11.54
N LEU A 311 -8.02 17.64 -10.56
CA LEU A 311 -7.21 17.95 -9.37
C LEU A 311 -7.02 16.75 -8.45
N LEU A 312 -8.02 15.86 -8.34
CA LEU A 312 -7.90 14.63 -7.57
C LEU A 312 -6.84 13.73 -8.19
N ILE A 313 -6.88 13.55 -9.51
CA ILE A 313 -5.85 12.79 -10.24
C ILE A 313 -4.49 13.44 -10.02
N GLN A 314 -4.41 14.77 -10.12
CA GLN A 314 -3.16 15.51 -9.86
C GLN A 314 -2.63 15.28 -8.45
N ARG A 315 -3.48 15.35 -7.43
CA ARG A 315 -3.07 15.20 -6.03
C ARG A 315 -2.73 13.77 -5.64
N ARG A 316 -3.33 12.77 -6.30
CA ARG A 316 -3.18 11.37 -5.90
C ARG A 316 -2.10 10.63 -6.67
N PHE A 317 -1.93 10.98 -7.94
CA PHE A 317 -1.14 10.17 -8.87
C PHE A 317 -0.10 10.96 -9.65
N VAL A 318 -0.16 12.30 -9.66
CA VAL A 318 0.76 13.13 -10.45
C VAL A 318 1.93 13.64 -9.60
N TRP A 319 3.12 13.68 -10.21
CA TRP A 319 4.32 14.25 -9.61
C TRP A 319 4.04 15.66 -9.03
N PRO A 320 4.45 15.97 -7.77
CA PRO A 320 5.44 15.31 -6.93
C PRO A 320 4.90 14.21 -6.00
N GLU A 321 3.61 13.91 -6.06
CA GLU A 321 3.02 12.85 -5.24
C GLU A 321 3.30 11.49 -5.86
N PHE A 322 3.59 10.50 -5.01
CA PHE A 322 3.89 9.14 -5.44
C PHE A 322 2.90 8.19 -4.78
N TRP A 323 2.32 7.30 -5.57
CA TRP A 323 1.65 6.14 -5.04
C TRP A 323 2.71 5.14 -4.58
N ARG A 324 2.83 4.99 -3.26
CA ARG A 324 3.82 4.11 -2.63
C ARG A 324 3.18 2.76 -2.31
N MET A 325 3.78 1.69 -2.81
CA MET A 325 3.42 0.33 -2.49
C MET A 325 4.62 -0.34 -1.80
N PRO A 326 4.52 -0.69 -0.50
CA PRO A 326 5.58 -1.42 0.16
C PRO A 326 5.71 -2.80 -0.48
N LEU A 327 6.91 -3.16 -0.90
CA LEU A 327 7.18 -4.49 -1.43
C LEU A 327 7.30 -5.49 -0.26
N PRO A 328 6.81 -6.73 -0.43
CA PRO A 328 6.90 -7.73 0.62
C PRO A 328 8.36 -7.97 0.97
N ARG A 329 8.66 -7.96 2.27
CA ARG A 329 10.00 -8.32 2.76
C ARG A 329 10.16 -9.83 2.67
N MET A 330 11.31 -10.27 2.18
CA MET A 330 11.72 -11.68 2.21
C MET A 330 12.15 -12.04 3.64
N GLU A 331 11.26 -11.88 4.61
CA GLU A 331 11.53 -12.32 5.98
C GLU A 331 11.23 -13.82 6.04
N HIS A 332 12.21 -14.61 6.46
CA HIS A 332 12.01 -16.04 6.67
C HIS A 332 11.09 -16.19 7.88
N ASP A 333 9.83 -16.52 7.60
CA ASP A 333 8.84 -16.86 8.61
C ASP A 333 9.32 -18.15 9.30
N HIS A 334 10.03 -17.99 10.43
CA HIS A 334 10.39 -19.11 11.29
C HIS A 334 9.18 -19.45 12.15
N ALA A 335 8.36 -20.35 11.63
CA ALA A 335 7.35 -21.11 12.38
C ALA A 335 7.99 -21.97 13.49
#